data_AF-A0A6N7VPI9-F1
#
_entry.id   AF-A0A6N7VPI9-F1
#
_cell.length_a   1.000
_cell.length_b   1.000
_cell.length_c   1.000
_cell.angle_alpha   90.00
_cell.angle_beta   90.00
_cell.angle_gamma   90.00
#
_symmetry.space_group_name_H-M   'P 1'
#
loop_
_entity.id
_entity.type
_entity.pdbx_description
1 polymer ?
#
loop_
_entity_poly.entity_id
_entity_poly.type
_entity_poly.pdbx_seq_one_letter_code
_entity_poly.pdbx_strand_id
1 'polypeptide(L)'
;MLFTTTQEHEEFRAKVRGFAEAKIKPIAFMLDKENKFPDEQVKEMGELGWMGIPFPKEYGGAGLDYISYAIAVEELARVDGGAGVILSAHVSLGSYPIFAFGTEEQKRKYLVPLASGKKIGAFGLTEPNAGSDAGETETTAEFDGTHWILNGNKIFITNAGKADTYVVFAVTEPGKGTRGISAFIVEKGMPGFTFGDHYDKLGIRSSATAELIFNNVKLPKENLLGKRGQGFKIAMATLDGGRIGIAAQALGIAQGAYEAALNYSKERIQFNAPICQNQGVSFKLADMATKLRVARFLVYSAAELKQEHQDYGMESAMAKMYASDAAVSITNDALQIFGGTGYLKGMDVERFYRDAKITTIYEGTNEIQRVVIASHITDKMSVAKHGGAPKQNAAITGARKKQIFKDGTPEEQVAALVEALKNDGYDFTVGIPLDTPISDAERVVSAGKGIGEKANMKLIEELARQAGAAVGSSRPVAETLQYVPIDRYVGMSGQKFNGNLYIACGISGAVQHLKGIKNATTIVAININAGAPIFKNCDYGIVGDVKVILPLLAKALNNGQPKKPAPPMVKMKRPLILKDMPEGRYVCKGCGYEYNPDLGDPDADVKPGTKFQDLPEDWVCPLCNSAKTEFVPVK
;
A
#
# COMPACT_ATOMS: atom_id res chain seq x y z
N MET A 1 29.93 3.26 -29.13
CA MET A 1 30.42 2.88 -27.79
C MET A 1 30.41 1.37 -27.69
N LEU A 2 31.50 0.77 -27.21
CA LEU A 2 31.56 -0.67 -26.90
C LEU A 2 31.26 -0.80 -25.41
N PHE A 3 30.09 -1.31 -25.04
CA PHE A 3 29.78 -1.65 -23.64
C PHE A 3 29.97 -3.14 -23.41
N THR A 4 30.94 -3.47 -22.57
CA THR A 4 31.28 -4.85 -22.17
C THR A 4 31.55 -4.88 -20.68
N THR A 5 30.98 -5.87 -19.99
CA THR A 5 31.34 -6.18 -18.60
C THR A 5 32.82 -6.60 -18.51
N THR A 6 33.43 -6.34 -17.36
CA THR A 6 34.82 -6.76 -17.07
C THR A 6 34.86 -8.25 -16.72
N GLN A 7 36.07 -8.83 -16.68
CA GLN A 7 36.24 -10.20 -16.20
C GLN A 7 35.74 -10.36 -14.75
N GLU A 8 36.02 -9.39 -13.88
CA GLU A 8 35.55 -9.41 -12.48
C GLU A 8 34.01 -9.41 -12.39
N HIS A 9 33.34 -8.66 -13.26
CA HIS A 9 31.87 -8.67 -13.37
C HIS A 9 31.33 -10.04 -13.76
N GLU A 10 31.96 -10.72 -14.72
CA GLU A 10 31.50 -12.04 -15.17
C GLU A 10 31.83 -13.15 -14.16
N GLU A 11 32.97 -13.07 -13.45
CA GLU A 11 33.27 -13.96 -12.33
C GLU A 11 32.27 -13.78 -11.18
N PHE A 12 31.90 -12.53 -10.87
CA PHE A 12 30.87 -12.25 -9.88
C PHE A 12 29.49 -12.74 -10.34
N ARG A 13 29.12 -12.52 -11.61
CA ARG A 13 27.90 -13.07 -12.22
C ARG A 13 27.82 -14.58 -12.04
N ALA A 14 28.90 -15.31 -12.36
CA ALA A 14 28.95 -16.76 -12.23
C ALA A 14 28.71 -17.21 -10.78
N LYS A 15 29.27 -16.51 -9.79
CA LYS A 15 29.05 -16.79 -8.35
C LYS A 15 27.58 -16.59 -7.96
N VAL A 16 26.98 -15.44 -8.31
CA VAL A 16 25.58 -15.17 -7.97
C VAL A 16 24.65 -16.13 -8.70
N ARG A 17 24.91 -16.41 -9.97
CA ARG A 17 24.15 -17.38 -10.76
C ARG A 17 24.17 -18.77 -10.13
N GLY A 18 25.36 -19.27 -9.77
CA GLY A 18 25.50 -20.57 -9.12
C GLY A 18 24.73 -20.66 -7.81
N PHE A 19 24.77 -19.60 -7.00
CA PHE A 19 23.97 -19.51 -5.78
C PHE A 19 22.46 -19.50 -6.08
N ALA A 20 22.00 -18.66 -7.00
CA ALA A 20 20.59 -18.54 -7.37
C ALA A 20 20.02 -19.89 -7.85
N GLU A 21 20.78 -20.62 -8.68
CA GLU A 21 20.40 -21.93 -9.20
C GLU A 21 20.41 -23.02 -8.13
N ALA A 22 21.39 -23.02 -7.22
CA ALA A 22 21.54 -24.06 -6.21
C ALA A 22 20.64 -23.85 -4.97
N LYS A 23 20.40 -22.61 -4.58
CA LYS A 23 19.80 -22.27 -3.27
C LYS A 23 18.40 -21.68 -3.35
N ILE A 24 18.06 -20.99 -4.44
CA ILE A 24 16.77 -20.30 -4.58
C ILE A 24 15.85 -21.03 -5.54
N LYS A 25 16.33 -21.35 -6.75
CA LYS A 25 15.52 -22.01 -7.79
C LYS A 25 14.78 -23.26 -7.29
N PRO A 26 15.37 -24.17 -6.49
CA PRO A 26 14.69 -25.38 -6.03
C PRO A 26 13.49 -25.11 -5.11
N ILE A 27 13.45 -23.94 -4.44
CA ILE A 27 12.40 -23.58 -3.47
C ILE A 27 11.47 -22.47 -3.97
N ALA A 28 11.77 -21.83 -5.10
CA ALA A 28 11.03 -20.68 -5.62
C ALA A 28 9.52 -20.94 -5.78
N PHE A 29 9.14 -22.13 -6.27
CA PHE A 29 7.74 -22.51 -6.37
C PHE A 29 7.01 -22.53 -5.01
N MET A 30 7.66 -23.08 -3.99
CA MET A 30 7.07 -23.16 -2.65
C MET A 30 6.99 -21.80 -1.98
N LEU A 31 8.02 -20.95 -2.15
CA LEU A 31 8.00 -19.56 -1.67
C LEU A 31 6.83 -18.78 -2.31
N ASP A 32 6.63 -18.90 -3.62
CA ASP A 32 5.53 -18.25 -4.33
C ASP A 32 4.17 -18.77 -3.87
N LYS A 33 3.99 -20.10 -3.85
CA LYS A 33 2.73 -20.74 -3.47
C LYS A 33 2.32 -20.38 -2.04
N GLU A 34 3.27 -20.39 -1.11
CA GLU A 34 3.01 -20.15 0.31
C GLU A 34 3.12 -18.68 0.73
N ASN A 35 3.45 -17.77 -0.20
CA ASN A 35 3.68 -16.34 0.06
C ASN A 35 4.71 -16.14 1.19
N LYS A 36 5.86 -16.82 1.09
CA LYS A 36 6.88 -16.90 2.14
C LYS A 36 8.19 -16.23 1.76
N PHE A 37 8.80 -15.59 2.75
CA PHE A 37 10.12 -14.98 2.64
C PHE A 37 11.25 -16.03 2.77
N PRO A 38 12.29 -15.98 1.93
CA PRO A 38 13.41 -16.92 1.97
C PRO A 38 14.45 -16.55 3.05
N ASP A 39 14.09 -16.72 4.33
CA ASP A 39 14.93 -16.28 5.47
C ASP A 39 16.35 -16.86 5.44
N GLU A 40 16.49 -18.15 5.15
CA GLU A 40 17.80 -18.84 5.12
C GLU A 40 18.69 -18.32 3.98
N GLN A 41 18.13 -18.15 2.78
CA GLN A 41 18.89 -17.71 1.62
C GLN A 41 19.31 -16.25 1.76
N VAL A 42 18.46 -15.40 2.34
CA VAL A 42 18.81 -13.99 2.63
C VAL A 42 19.92 -13.91 3.68
N LYS A 43 19.91 -14.77 4.69
CA LYS A 43 21.00 -14.88 5.65
C LYS A 43 22.31 -15.30 4.97
N GLU A 44 22.28 -16.32 4.11
CA GLU A 44 23.45 -16.78 3.36
C GLU A 44 23.99 -15.68 2.43
N MET A 45 23.12 -14.90 1.78
CA MET A 45 23.53 -13.71 1.01
C MET A 45 24.26 -12.66 1.88
N GLY A 46 23.87 -12.51 3.15
CA GLY A 46 24.57 -11.67 4.12
C GLY A 46 25.96 -12.20 4.44
N GLU A 47 26.08 -13.51 4.70
CA GLU A 47 27.35 -14.20 4.97
C GLU A 47 28.33 -14.12 3.78
N LEU A 48 27.79 -14.10 2.55
CA LEU A 48 28.55 -13.90 1.31
C LEU A 48 28.93 -12.43 1.03
N GLY A 49 28.47 -11.49 1.88
CA GLY A 49 28.73 -10.05 1.73
C GLY A 49 27.89 -9.36 0.66
N TRP A 50 26.87 -10.03 0.11
CA TRP A 50 26.08 -9.51 -1.01
C TRP A 50 25.02 -8.49 -0.58
N MET A 51 24.70 -8.45 0.70
CA MET A 51 23.79 -7.42 1.25
C MET A 51 24.42 -6.03 1.30
N GLY A 52 25.74 -5.91 1.12
CA GLY A 52 26.46 -4.62 1.08
C GLY A 52 27.34 -4.42 -0.14
N ILE A 53 26.95 -4.94 -1.31
CA ILE A 53 27.76 -4.93 -2.54
C ILE A 53 28.44 -3.57 -2.81
N PRO A 54 27.69 -2.45 -2.95
CA PRO A 54 28.29 -1.17 -3.33
C PRO A 54 28.91 -0.39 -2.17
N PHE A 55 28.80 -0.89 -0.93
CA PHE A 55 29.24 -0.12 0.23
C PHE A 55 30.72 -0.37 0.55
N PRO A 56 31.47 0.67 0.98
CA PRO A 56 32.88 0.53 1.32
C PRO A 56 33.15 -0.52 2.41
N LYS A 57 34.31 -1.16 2.32
CA LYS A 57 34.78 -2.16 3.31
C LYS A 57 34.86 -1.61 4.74
N GLU A 58 35.15 -0.31 4.90
CA GLU A 58 35.17 0.33 6.23
C GLU A 58 33.80 0.36 6.94
N TYR A 59 32.70 0.21 6.19
CA TYR A 59 31.36 0.04 6.73
C TYR A 59 30.89 -1.43 6.68
N GLY A 60 31.78 -2.38 6.39
CA GLY A 60 31.44 -3.80 6.30
C GLY A 60 30.76 -4.24 5.01
N GLY A 61 30.78 -3.39 3.97
CA GLY A 61 30.32 -3.78 2.63
C GLY A 61 31.40 -4.49 1.81
N ALA A 62 31.04 -4.95 0.61
CA ALA A 62 31.96 -5.67 -0.28
C ALA A 62 32.92 -4.74 -1.03
N GLY A 63 32.54 -3.46 -1.20
CA GLY A 63 33.31 -2.47 -1.96
C GLY A 63 33.37 -2.75 -3.46
N LEU A 64 32.33 -3.40 -4.01
CA LEU A 64 32.17 -3.60 -5.45
C LEU A 64 31.39 -2.43 -6.07
N ASP A 65 31.29 -2.40 -7.40
CA ASP A 65 30.65 -1.31 -8.12
C ASP A 65 29.12 -1.51 -8.31
N TYR A 66 28.46 -0.48 -8.83
CA TYR A 66 27.02 -0.54 -9.09
C TYR A 66 26.63 -1.49 -10.24
N ILE A 67 27.54 -1.80 -11.16
CA ILE A 67 27.31 -2.82 -12.19
C ILE A 67 27.26 -4.20 -11.54
N SER A 68 28.19 -4.50 -10.63
CA SER A 68 28.16 -5.73 -9.82
C SER A 68 26.86 -5.83 -9.01
N TYR A 69 26.41 -4.73 -8.41
CA TYR A 69 25.10 -4.70 -7.75
C TYR A 69 23.94 -5.03 -8.71
N ALA A 70 23.90 -4.43 -9.89
CA ALA A 70 22.88 -4.71 -10.90
C ALA A 70 22.94 -6.18 -11.36
N ILE A 71 24.13 -6.75 -11.55
CA ILE A 71 24.34 -8.16 -11.88
C ILE A 71 23.77 -9.07 -10.79
N ALA A 72 24.01 -8.76 -9.51
CA ALA A 72 23.48 -9.58 -8.42
C ALA A 72 21.95 -9.61 -8.44
N VAL A 73 21.32 -8.43 -8.58
CA VAL A 73 19.85 -8.33 -8.63
C VAL A 73 19.30 -9.05 -9.86
N GLU A 74 19.94 -8.91 -11.03
CA GLU A 74 19.54 -9.59 -12.27
C GLU A 74 19.60 -11.12 -12.12
N GLU A 75 20.72 -11.67 -11.64
CA GLU A 75 20.91 -13.12 -11.55
C GLU A 75 20.00 -13.77 -10.49
N LEU A 76 19.69 -13.07 -9.40
CA LEU A 76 18.68 -13.51 -8.42
C LEU A 76 17.27 -13.46 -9.03
N ALA A 77 16.91 -12.36 -9.70
CA ALA A 77 15.61 -12.19 -10.32
C ALA A 77 15.37 -13.13 -11.51
N ARG A 78 16.44 -13.64 -12.14
CA ARG A 78 16.39 -14.67 -13.19
C ARG A 78 15.78 -15.97 -12.71
N VAL A 79 15.89 -16.28 -11.41
CA VAL A 79 15.26 -17.48 -10.82
C VAL A 79 14.01 -17.13 -10.02
N ASP A 80 14.01 -16.01 -9.29
CA ASP A 80 12.89 -15.60 -8.44
C ASP A 80 12.83 -14.06 -8.31
N GLY A 81 11.75 -13.45 -8.81
CA GLY A 81 11.61 -11.99 -8.82
C GLY A 81 11.60 -11.38 -7.41
N GLY A 82 11.10 -12.11 -6.40
CA GLY A 82 11.09 -11.64 -5.02
C GLY A 82 12.48 -11.61 -4.38
N ALA A 83 13.32 -12.63 -4.60
CA ALA A 83 14.71 -12.63 -4.14
C ALA A 83 15.51 -11.43 -4.65
N GLY A 84 15.34 -11.09 -5.94
CA GLY A 84 15.95 -9.90 -6.53
C GLY A 84 15.52 -8.59 -5.84
N VAL A 85 14.21 -8.41 -5.57
CA VAL A 85 13.74 -7.17 -4.93
C VAL A 85 14.07 -7.10 -3.44
N ILE A 86 14.23 -8.22 -2.74
CA ILE A 86 14.69 -8.22 -1.35
C ILE A 86 16.06 -7.56 -1.25
N LEU A 87 17.00 -7.97 -2.11
CA LEU A 87 18.32 -7.35 -2.21
C LEU A 87 18.22 -5.89 -2.64
N SER A 88 17.45 -5.60 -3.69
CA SER A 88 17.31 -4.24 -4.22
C SER A 88 16.79 -3.27 -3.16
N ALA A 89 15.69 -3.60 -2.50
CA ALA A 89 15.08 -2.77 -1.47
C ALA A 89 16.01 -2.59 -0.26
N HIS A 90 16.76 -3.62 0.13
CA HIS A 90 17.73 -3.52 1.22
C HIS A 90 18.88 -2.57 0.87
N VAL A 91 19.53 -2.76 -0.29
CA VAL A 91 20.74 -2.01 -0.67
C VAL A 91 20.38 -0.58 -1.08
N SER A 92 19.50 -0.44 -2.08
CA SER A 92 19.26 0.84 -2.76
C SER A 92 18.27 1.73 -2.02
N LEU A 93 17.35 1.17 -1.23
CA LEU A 93 16.34 1.95 -0.51
C LEU A 93 16.59 2.01 1.00
N GLY A 94 16.89 0.88 1.64
CA GLY A 94 17.07 0.80 3.09
C GLY A 94 18.44 1.32 3.55
N SER A 95 19.50 1.01 2.82
CA SER A 95 20.88 1.26 3.25
C SER A 95 21.48 2.51 2.61
N TYR A 96 21.26 2.74 1.32
CA TYR A 96 21.79 3.89 0.59
C TYR A 96 21.49 5.27 1.23
N PRO A 97 20.26 5.62 1.65
CA PRO A 97 20.02 6.94 2.25
C PRO A 97 20.81 7.14 3.55
N ILE A 98 21.06 6.09 4.32
CA ILE A 98 21.91 6.16 5.53
C ILE A 98 23.38 6.36 5.12
N PHE A 99 23.84 5.66 4.10
CA PHE A 99 25.20 5.85 3.56
C PHE A 99 25.42 7.26 3.00
N ALA A 100 24.47 7.79 2.24
CA ALA A 100 24.61 9.06 1.53
C ALA A 100 24.34 10.28 2.42
N PHE A 101 23.44 10.19 3.39
CA PHE A 101 22.96 11.34 4.17
C PHE A 101 23.12 11.18 5.69
N GLY A 102 23.60 10.02 6.16
CA GLY A 102 23.82 9.76 7.57
C GLY A 102 25.08 10.43 8.10
N THR A 103 25.06 10.80 9.38
CA THR A 103 26.30 11.14 10.10
C THR A 103 27.18 9.90 10.27
N GLU A 104 28.45 10.09 10.60
CA GLU A 104 29.35 8.95 10.86
C GLU A 104 28.82 8.04 11.96
N GLU A 105 28.23 8.59 13.02
CA GLU A 105 27.61 7.82 14.11
C GLU A 105 26.42 7.00 13.59
N GLN A 106 25.58 7.59 12.73
CA GLN A 106 24.46 6.87 12.10
C GLN A 106 24.95 5.76 11.17
N LYS A 107 26.02 5.99 10.39
CA LYS A 107 26.61 4.95 9.54
C LYS A 107 27.17 3.81 10.39
N ARG A 108 27.91 4.12 11.45
CA ARG A 108 28.46 3.11 12.37
C ARG A 108 27.35 2.31 13.06
N LYS A 109 26.28 2.98 13.51
CA LYS A 109 25.16 2.32 14.22
C LYS A 109 24.26 1.51 13.29
N TYR A 110 23.91 2.06 12.12
CA TYR A 110 22.84 1.51 11.27
C TYR A 110 23.36 0.93 9.96
N LEU A 111 24.27 1.60 9.26
CA LEU A 111 24.78 1.11 7.98
C LEU A 111 25.66 -0.13 8.16
N VAL A 112 26.53 -0.18 9.18
CA VAL A 112 27.44 -1.33 9.37
C VAL A 112 26.70 -2.66 9.53
N PRO A 113 25.67 -2.79 10.38
CA PRO A 113 24.87 -4.01 10.44
C PRO A 113 24.13 -4.33 9.14
N LEU A 114 23.71 -3.32 8.38
CA LEU A 114 23.03 -3.49 7.10
C LEU A 114 23.99 -4.00 6.02
N ALA A 115 25.10 -3.29 5.79
CA ALA A 115 26.09 -3.63 4.78
C ALA A 115 26.76 -5.00 5.03
N SER A 116 26.94 -5.39 6.29
CA SER A 116 27.42 -6.73 6.65
C SER A 116 26.36 -7.84 6.53
N GLY A 117 25.12 -7.51 6.18
CA GLY A 117 24.02 -8.46 6.05
C GLY A 117 23.47 -9.04 7.35
N LYS A 118 23.90 -8.51 8.51
CA LYS A 118 23.40 -8.93 9.83
C LYS A 118 21.99 -8.42 10.13
N LYS A 119 21.62 -7.30 9.49
CA LYS A 119 20.30 -6.69 9.59
C LYS A 119 19.76 -6.40 8.19
N ILE A 120 18.45 -6.38 8.05
CA ILE A 120 17.76 -6.05 6.79
C ILE A 120 17.19 -4.62 6.86
N GLY A 121 17.15 -3.97 5.70
CA GLY A 121 16.75 -2.58 5.53
C GLY A 121 15.46 -2.48 4.72
N ALA A 122 14.66 -1.46 5.01
CA ALA A 122 13.41 -1.15 4.31
C ALA A 122 13.16 0.37 4.24
N PHE A 123 12.23 0.77 3.38
CA PHE A 123 11.99 2.17 3.03
C PHE A 123 10.49 2.49 3.06
N GLY A 124 10.07 3.39 3.96
CA GLY A 124 8.69 3.74 4.25
C GLY A 124 8.30 5.12 3.74
N LEU A 125 7.89 5.23 2.47
CA LEU A 125 7.45 6.49 1.85
C LEU A 125 5.94 6.52 1.60
N THR A 126 5.43 5.52 0.90
CA THR A 126 4.06 5.45 0.36
C THR A 126 2.99 5.40 1.44
N GLU A 127 1.89 6.11 1.21
CA GLU A 127 0.68 6.13 2.05
C GLU A 127 -0.58 5.88 1.21
N PRO A 128 -1.74 5.57 1.83
CA PRO A 128 -2.99 5.36 1.09
C PRO A 128 -3.39 6.53 0.17
N ASN A 129 -3.06 7.75 0.56
CA ASN A 129 -3.29 8.98 -0.21
C ASN A 129 -2.07 9.44 -1.03
N ALA A 130 -0.86 8.99 -0.69
CA ALA A 130 0.40 9.46 -1.28
C ALA A 130 1.17 8.30 -1.91
N GLY A 131 0.88 8.03 -3.19
CA GLY A 131 1.58 7.06 -4.05
C GLY A 131 2.52 7.75 -5.02
N SER A 132 2.05 7.96 -6.26
CA SER A 132 2.77 8.75 -7.26
C SER A 132 3.02 10.19 -6.79
N ASP A 133 2.06 10.76 -6.05
CA ASP A 133 2.19 12.06 -5.40
C ASP A 133 2.79 11.89 -3.99
N ALA A 134 4.07 11.50 -3.93
CA ALA A 134 4.74 11.19 -2.68
C ALA A 134 4.93 12.42 -1.75
N GLY A 135 4.69 13.62 -2.26
CA GLY A 135 4.77 14.88 -1.50
C GLY A 135 3.60 15.07 -0.53
N GLU A 136 2.48 14.39 -0.75
CA GLU A 136 1.25 14.52 0.05
C GLU A 136 1.20 13.57 1.26
N THR A 137 2.37 13.16 1.77
CA THR A 137 2.47 12.33 2.98
C THR A 137 1.82 13.02 4.19
N GLU A 138 1.01 12.28 4.96
CA GLU A 138 0.33 12.73 6.17
C GLU A 138 0.97 12.20 7.46
N THR A 139 1.84 11.19 7.41
CA THR A 139 2.60 10.72 8.59
C THR A 139 3.34 11.91 9.21
N THR A 140 3.18 12.14 10.51
CA THR A 140 3.76 13.29 11.22
C THR A 140 4.87 12.88 12.17
N ALA A 141 5.86 13.75 12.35
CA ALA A 141 6.84 13.65 13.42
C ALA A 141 6.95 15.01 14.14
N GLU A 142 6.50 15.05 15.38
CA GLU A 142 6.53 16.25 16.22
C GLU A 142 7.69 16.19 17.22
N PHE A 143 8.46 17.27 17.38
CA PHE A 143 9.56 17.29 18.34
C PHE A 143 9.09 17.85 19.68
N ASP A 144 9.17 17.07 20.75
CA ASP A 144 8.72 17.46 22.10
C ASP A 144 9.78 18.24 22.91
N GLY A 145 10.93 18.54 22.30
CA GLY A 145 12.10 19.12 22.95
C GLY A 145 13.22 18.11 23.22
N THR A 146 12.88 16.82 23.28
CA THR A 146 13.82 15.72 23.55
C THR A 146 13.77 14.63 22.48
N HIS A 147 12.57 14.21 22.08
CA HIS A 147 12.30 13.14 21.13
C HIS A 147 11.38 13.63 20.02
N TRP A 148 11.43 12.92 18.89
CA TRP A 148 10.39 13.00 17.88
C TRP A 148 9.29 11.98 18.19
N ILE A 149 8.03 12.40 18.10
CA ILE A 149 6.86 11.56 18.25
C ILE A 149 6.28 11.30 16.87
N LEU A 150 6.51 10.10 16.33
CA LEU A 150 6.08 9.69 15.00
C LEU A 150 4.69 9.01 15.06
N ASN A 151 3.77 9.50 14.22
CA ASN A 151 2.40 8.99 14.09
C ASN A 151 1.99 8.88 12.63
N GLY A 152 1.31 7.80 12.26
CA GLY A 152 0.79 7.58 10.92
C GLY A 152 0.96 6.14 10.46
N ASN A 153 0.91 5.93 9.14
CA ASN A 153 1.07 4.62 8.55
C ASN A 153 1.70 4.72 7.16
N LYS A 154 2.47 3.70 6.78
CA LYS A 154 2.98 3.50 5.43
C LYS A 154 2.44 2.21 4.86
N ILE A 155 2.23 2.15 3.55
CA ILE A 155 1.68 0.97 2.86
C ILE A 155 2.63 0.50 1.76
N PHE A 156 2.50 -0.78 1.39
CA PHE A 156 3.30 -1.42 0.35
C PHE A 156 4.81 -1.43 0.63
N ILE A 157 5.20 -1.56 1.89
CA ILE A 157 6.61 -1.50 2.27
C ILE A 157 7.27 -2.86 2.09
N THR A 158 8.14 -2.96 1.09
CA THR A 158 8.99 -4.13 0.85
C THR A 158 9.90 -4.38 2.06
N ASN A 159 10.10 -5.65 2.40
CA ASN A 159 10.80 -6.12 3.60
C ASN A 159 10.11 -5.75 4.95
N ALA A 160 8.88 -5.21 4.95
CA ALA A 160 8.16 -4.95 6.20
C ALA A 160 7.95 -6.23 7.03
N GLY A 161 8.13 -6.12 8.35
CA GLY A 161 8.12 -7.25 9.28
C GLY A 161 9.41 -8.09 9.30
N LYS A 162 10.16 -8.13 8.20
CA LYS A 162 11.45 -8.84 8.09
C LYS A 162 12.67 -7.93 8.30
N ALA A 163 12.58 -6.66 7.92
CA ALA A 163 13.63 -5.68 8.15
C ALA A 163 13.76 -5.28 9.63
N ASP A 164 14.97 -4.87 9.98
CA ASP A 164 15.33 -4.38 11.31
C ASP A 164 15.41 -2.86 11.35
N THR A 165 15.81 -2.24 10.23
CA THR A 165 15.99 -0.80 10.09
C THR A 165 15.11 -0.27 8.94
N TYR A 166 14.37 0.81 9.22
CA TYR A 166 13.46 1.45 8.28
C TYR A 166 13.85 2.91 8.10
N VAL A 167 13.95 3.38 6.85
CA VAL A 167 14.02 4.82 6.57
C VAL A 167 12.62 5.32 6.23
N VAL A 168 12.06 6.17 7.08
CA VAL A 168 10.65 6.61 7.05
C VAL A 168 10.57 8.12 6.82
N PHE A 169 9.62 8.55 6.00
CA PHE A 169 9.41 9.97 5.69
C PHE A 169 8.17 10.50 6.39
N ALA A 170 8.29 11.63 7.06
CA ALA A 170 7.20 12.23 7.83
C ALA A 170 7.23 13.76 7.76
N VAL A 171 6.05 14.37 7.84
CA VAL A 171 5.86 15.80 7.95
C VAL A 171 6.32 16.27 9.32
N THR A 172 7.30 17.17 9.32
CA THR A 172 7.82 17.85 10.52
C THR A 172 7.45 19.32 10.53
N GLU A 173 7.11 19.90 9.39
CA GLU A 173 6.70 21.32 9.27
C GLU A 173 5.47 21.42 8.36
N PRO A 174 4.25 21.25 8.92
CA PRO A 174 3.01 21.34 8.18
C PRO A 174 2.89 22.67 7.39
N GLY A 175 2.28 22.61 6.21
CA GLY A 175 2.08 23.79 5.35
C GLY A 175 3.28 24.18 4.48
N LYS A 176 4.45 23.52 4.61
CA LYS A 176 5.64 23.78 3.76
C LYS A 176 5.76 22.85 2.55
N GLY A 177 4.73 22.05 2.24
CA GLY A 177 4.73 21.06 1.16
C GLY A 177 5.92 20.11 1.27
N THR A 178 6.55 19.79 0.15
CA THR A 178 7.72 18.88 0.10
C THR A 178 8.91 19.32 0.96
N ARG A 179 9.03 20.63 1.26
CA ARG A 179 10.08 21.18 2.15
C ARG A 179 9.77 20.99 3.64
N GLY A 180 8.56 20.54 3.99
CA GLY A 180 8.17 20.22 5.37
C GLY A 180 8.43 18.76 5.77
N ILE A 181 8.88 17.93 4.83
CA ILE A 181 9.09 16.49 5.01
C ILE A 181 10.51 16.24 5.49
N SER A 182 10.69 15.38 6.49
CA SER A 182 11.98 14.90 6.99
C SER A 182 12.08 13.38 6.89
N ALA A 183 13.31 12.86 6.89
CA ALA A 183 13.59 11.43 6.89
C ALA A 183 14.05 10.99 8.29
N PHE A 184 13.64 9.79 8.71
CA PHE A 184 13.93 9.23 10.02
C PHE A 184 14.41 7.78 9.89
N ILE A 185 15.38 7.40 10.70
CA ILE A 185 15.75 6.00 10.90
C ILE A 185 14.90 5.43 12.03
N VAL A 186 14.16 4.35 11.78
CA VAL A 186 13.28 3.69 12.74
C VAL A 186 13.68 2.22 12.88
N GLU A 187 13.80 1.73 14.11
CA GLU A 187 14.20 0.35 14.37
C GLU A 187 12.99 -0.51 14.73
N LYS A 188 12.94 -1.74 14.21
CA LYS A 188 11.96 -2.75 14.60
C LYS A 188 12.04 -2.99 16.12
N GLY A 189 10.89 -3.11 16.76
CA GLY A 189 10.77 -3.35 18.21
C GLY A 189 10.66 -2.07 19.04
N MET A 190 10.82 -0.88 18.44
CA MET A 190 10.49 0.37 19.13
C MET A 190 9.01 0.39 19.57
N PRO A 191 8.69 0.78 20.82
CA PRO A 191 7.31 0.84 21.29
C PRO A 191 6.43 1.72 20.39
N GLY A 192 5.25 1.21 20.04
CA GLY A 192 4.31 1.88 19.14
C GLY A 192 4.57 1.66 17.65
N PHE A 193 5.70 1.07 17.26
CA PHE A 193 5.99 0.71 15.87
C PHE A 193 5.61 -0.75 15.62
N THR A 194 4.58 -0.96 14.81
CA THR A 194 4.02 -2.27 14.50
C THR A 194 3.82 -2.44 13.00
N PHE A 195 3.45 -3.65 12.57
CA PHE A 195 3.29 -4.00 11.17
C PHE A 195 1.86 -4.48 10.91
N GLY A 196 1.37 -4.17 9.72
CA GLY A 196 0.20 -4.87 9.17
C GLY A 196 0.55 -6.29 8.74
N ASP A 197 -0.46 -6.99 8.24
CA ASP A 197 -0.28 -8.29 7.60
C ASP A 197 0.62 -8.21 6.37
N HIS A 198 1.31 -9.32 6.10
CA HIS A 198 1.91 -9.53 4.80
C HIS A 198 0.82 -9.61 3.72
N TYR A 199 0.87 -8.73 2.71
CA TYR A 199 -0.09 -8.72 1.62
C TYR A 199 -0.01 -9.98 0.76
N ASP A 200 -1.20 -10.47 0.36
CA ASP A 200 -1.36 -11.52 -0.64
C ASP A 200 -1.37 -10.88 -2.05
N LYS A 201 -0.26 -11.03 -2.77
CA LYS A 201 0.02 -10.30 -4.02
C LYS A 201 -0.12 -11.18 -5.27
N LEU A 202 -0.28 -10.55 -6.43
CA LEU A 202 -0.27 -11.22 -7.74
C LEU A 202 1.05 -11.98 -8.00
N GLY A 203 2.18 -11.28 -7.84
CA GLY A 203 3.53 -11.80 -8.05
C GLY A 203 4.49 -11.30 -6.98
N ILE A 204 5.77 -11.65 -7.12
CA ILE A 204 6.85 -11.44 -6.16
C ILE A 204 6.44 -11.86 -4.75
N ARG A 205 5.72 -12.98 -4.66
CA ARG A 205 5.11 -13.53 -3.44
C ARG A 205 6.16 -14.03 -2.44
N SER A 206 7.39 -14.26 -2.89
CA SER A 206 8.55 -14.52 -2.06
C SER A 206 9.13 -13.28 -1.35
N SER A 207 8.68 -12.07 -1.69
CA SER A 207 9.09 -10.84 -1.00
C SER A 207 8.04 -10.39 0.03
N ALA A 208 8.51 -10.04 1.23
CA ALA A 208 7.66 -9.50 2.28
C ALA A 208 7.19 -8.08 1.92
N THR A 209 5.91 -7.80 2.10
CA THR A 209 5.29 -6.50 1.83
C THR A 209 4.14 -6.30 2.80
N ALA A 210 4.16 -5.24 3.60
CA ALA A 210 3.14 -4.98 4.60
C ALA A 210 2.99 -3.47 4.88
N GLU A 211 2.06 -3.15 5.77
CA GLU A 211 1.93 -1.80 6.33
C GLU A 211 2.94 -1.58 7.46
N LEU A 212 3.42 -0.36 7.59
CA LEU A 212 4.08 0.14 8.80
C LEU A 212 3.08 0.99 9.56
N ILE A 213 2.97 0.78 10.87
CA ILE A 213 2.00 1.49 11.72
C ILE A 213 2.79 2.15 12.85
N PHE A 214 2.66 3.47 12.97
CA PHE A 214 3.32 4.28 13.99
C PHE A 214 2.25 4.89 14.90
N ASN A 215 2.29 4.53 16.18
CA ASN A 215 1.43 5.09 17.22
C ASN A 215 2.32 5.62 18.36
N ASN A 216 2.53 6.93 18.37
CA ASN A 216 3.38 7.65 19.33
C ASN A 216 4.77 7.03 19.48
N VAL A 217 5.40 6.69 18.35
CA VAL A 217 6.74 6.11 18.36
C VAL A 217 7.73 7.19 18.76
N LYS A 218 8.40 6.99 19.89
CA LYS A 218 9.42 7.92 20.41
C LYS A 218 10.75 7.64 19.72
N LEU A 219 11.20 8.57 18.89
CA LEU A 219 12.49 8.51 18.22
C LEU A 219 13.46 9.51 18.88
N PRO A 220 14.70 9.08 19.18
CA PRO A 220 15.74 10.01 19.61
C PRO A 220 15.98 11.13 18.58
N LYS A 221 16.47 12.29 19.02
CA LYS A 221 16.75 13.43 18.14
C LYS A 221 17.71 13.05 17.01
N GLU A 222 18.71 12.21 17.31
CA GLU A 222 19.73 11.70 16.41
C GLU A 222 19.22 10.69 15.37
N ASN A 223 17.94 10.29 15.42
CA ASN A 223 17.35 9.44 14.39
C ASN A 223 16.84 10.23 13.18
N LEU A 224 16.87 11.56 13.22
CA LEU A 224 16.69 12.41 12.04
C LEU A 224 17.83 12.16 11.04
N LEU A 225 17.48 11.74 9.83
CA LEU A 225 18.44 11.49 8.74
C LEU A 225 18.56 12.73 7.85
N GLY A 226 19.78 13.24 7.68
CA GLY A 226 20.02 14.53 7.03
C GLY A 226 19.49 15.71 7.87
N LYS A 227 19.08 16.79 7.21
CA LYS A 227 18.51 17.97 7.89
C LYS A 227 16.98 17.94 7.86
N ARG A 228 16.34 18.56 8.87
CA ARG A 228 14.89 18.78 8.90
C ARG A 228 14.45 19.48 7.60
N GLY A 229 13.38 18.99 6.98
CA GLY A 229 12.85 19.49 5.71
C GLY A 229 13.55 18.96 4.44
N GLN A 230 14.58 18.11 4.58
CA GLN A 230 15.27 17.49 3.43
C GLN A 230 14.73 16.11 3.04
N GLY A 231 13.71 15.60 3.73
CA GLY A 231 13.21 14.25 3.54
C GLY A 231 12.78 13.96 2.11
N PHE A 232 12.06 14.87 1.46
CA PHE A 232 11.63 14.66 0.06
C PHE A 232 12.82 14.59 -0.90
N LYS A 233 13.85 15.41 -0.71
CA LYS A 233 15.08 15.36 -1.51
C LYS A 233 15.79 14.02 -1.33
N ILE A 234 15.90 13.55 -0.08
CA ILE A 234 16.51 12.24 0.23
C ILE A 234 15.70 11.12 -0.43
N ALA A 235 14.36 11.16 -0.37
CA ALA A 235 13.50 10.18 -1.01
C ALA A 235 13.72 10.12 -2.53
N MET A 236 13.76 11.27 -3.22
CA MET A 236 13.96 11.31 -4.68
C MET A 236 15.34 10.77 -5.08
N ALA A 237 16.41 11.22 -4.42
CA ALA A 237 17.77 10.73 -4.69
C ALA A 237 17.92 9.21 -4.42
N THR A 238 17.18 8.69 -3.43
CA THR A 238 17.13 7.26 -3.14
C THR A 238 16.42 6.49 -4.26
N LEU A 239 15.29 7.00 -4.73
CA LEU A 239 14.51 6.38 -5.81
C LEU A 239 15.23 6.39 -7.17
N ASP A 240 16.03 7.41 -7.49
CA ASP A 240 16.84 7.39 -8.71
C ASP A 240 17.80 6.20 -8.72
N GLY A 241 18.41 5.88 -7.56
CA GLY A 241 19.22 4.68 -7.38
C GLY A 241 18.41 3.38 -7.40
N GLY A 242 17.26 3.36 -6.73
CA GLY A 242 16.39 2.19 -6.64
C GLY A 242 15.82 1.76 -7.99
N ARG A 243 15.54 2.71 -8.88
CA ARG A 243 15.09 2.44 -10.26
C ARG A 243 16.08 1.57 -11.05
N ILE A 244 17.39 1.71 -10.84
CA ILE A 244 18.40 0.83 -11.46
C ILE A 244 18.23 -0.61 -10.94
N GLY A 245 18.00 -0.78 -9.64
CA GLY A 245 17.72 -2.08 -9.04
C GLY A 245 16.45 -2.74 -9.58
N ILE A 246 15.36 -1.97 -9.72
CA ILE A 246 14.13 -2.49 -10.33
C ILE A 246 14.31 -2.80 -11.81
N ALA A 247 15.07 -1.99 -12.55
CA ALA A 247 15.39 -2.27 -13.94
C ALA A 247 16.18 -3.60 -14.08
N ALA A 248 17.15 -3.83 -13.19
CA ALA A 248 17.92 -5.07 -13.13
C ALA A 248 17.04 -6.28 -12.75
N GLN A 249 16.10 -6.10 -11.82
CA GLN A 249 15.16 -7.16 -11.45
C GLN A 249 14.21 -7.50 -12.60
N ALA A 250 13.65 -6.50 -13.29
CA ALA A 250 12.82 -6.72 -14.49
C ALA A 250 13.60 -7.44 -15.59
N LEU A 251 14.86 -7.05 -15.82
CA LEU A 251 15.78 -7.71 -16.73
C LEU A 251 16.01 -9.19 -16.35
N GLY A 252 16.23 -9.48 -15.07
CA GLY A 252 16.39 -10.84 -14.57
C GLY A 252 15.15 -11.69 -14.82
N ILE A 253 13.97 -11.23 -14.41
CA ILE A 253 12.69 -11.92 -14.64
C ILE A 253 12.50 -12.23 -16.13
N ALA A 254 12.78 -11.24 -17.00
CA ALA A 254 12.69 -11.40 -18.44
C ALA A 254 13.70 -12.43 -18.99
N GLN A 255 14.94 -12.41 -18.48
CA GLN A 255 15.98 -13.35 -18.87
C GLN A 255 15.59 -14.79 -18.50
N GLY A 256 15.07 -15.02 -17.30
CA GLY A 256 14.60 -16.33 -16.85
C GLY A 256 13.46 -16.86 -17.72
N ALA A 257 12.49 -16.01 -18.05
CA ALA A 257 11.38 -16.36 -18.92
C ALA A 257 11.82 -16.69 -20.35
N TYR A 258 12.76 -15.91 -20.91
CA TYR A 258 13.34 -16.17 -22.23
C TYR A 258 14.11 -17.48 -22.27
N GLU A 259 14.95 -17.77 -21.28
CA GLU A 259 15.72 -19.03 -21.20
C GLU A 259 14.79 -20.24 -21.10
N ALA A 260 13.73 -20.14 -20.28
CA ALA A 260 12.72 -21.19 -20.17
C ALA A 260 12.01 -21.42 -21.51
N ALA A 261 11.56 -20.36 -22.19
CA ALA A 261 10.89 -20.43 -23.48
C ALA A 261 11.80 -20.99 -24.57
N LEU A 262 13.06 -20.55 -24.61
CA LEU A 262 14.04 -21.02 -25.59
C LEU A 262 14.31 -22.51 -25.41
N ASN A 263 14.56 -22.98 -24.18
CA ASN A 263 14.82 -24.38 -23.91
C ASN A 263 13.60 -25.25 -24.24
N TYR A 264 12.41 -24.88 -23.76
CA TYR A 264 11.18 -25.58 -24.08
C TYR A 264 10.90 -25.64 -25.59
N SER A 265 11.18 -24.56 -26.32
CA SER A 265 10.94 -24.50 -27.76
C SER A 265 11.82 -25.46 -28.58
N LYS A 266 12.99 -25.84 -28.05
CA LYS A 266 13.90 -26.81 -28.66
C LYS A 266 13.48 -28.26 -28.37
N GLU A 267 12.83 -28.49 -27.24
CA GLU A 267 12.40 -29.82 -26.79
C GLU A 267 10.99 -30.18 -27.29
N ARG A 268 10.07 -29.21 -27.34
CA ARG A 268 8.68 -29.45 -27.71
C ARG A 268 8.55 -29.68 -29.21
N ILE A 269 8.02 -30.83 -29.60
CA ILE A 269 7.77 -31.20 -30.99
C ILE A 269 6.29 -30.99 -31.35
N GLN A 270 6.04 -30.26 -32.44
CA GLN A 270 4.74 -30.21 -33.14
C GLN A 270 4.99 -30.18 -34.64
N PHE A 271 4.07 -30.77 -35.41
CA PHE A 271 4.23 -30.88 -36.87
C PHE A 271 5.60 -31.49 -37.26
N ASN A 272 6.05 -32.49 -36.49
CA ASN A 272 7.30 -33.25 -36.68
C ASN A 272 8.62 -32.47 -36.56
N ALA A 273 8.62 -31.26 -35.98
CA ALA A 273 9.83 -30.50 -35.69
C ALA A 273 9.78 -29.83 -34.30
N PRO A 274 10.93 -29.52 -33.69
CA PRO A 274 10.99 -28.59 -32.57
C PRO A 274 10.28 -27.28 -32.91
N ILE A 275 9.43 -26.77 -32.02
CA ILE A 275 8.61 -25.59 -32.30
C ILE A 275 9.45 -24.33 -32.56
N CYS A 276 10.72 -24.29 -32.13
CA CYS A 276 11.65 -23.21 -32.48
C CYS A 276 11.96 -23.12 -33.99
N GLN A 277 11.68 -24.16 -34.78
CA GLN A 277 11.83 -24.14 -36.24
C GLN A 277 10.63 -23.47 -36.94
N ASN A 278 9.53 -23.25 -36.23
CA ASN A 278 8.37 -22.53 -36.78
C ASN A 278 8.67 -21.03 -36.76
N GLN A 279 8.56 -20.36 -37.92
CA GLN A 279 8.90 -18.93 -38.06
C GLN A 279 8.19 -18.03 -37.04
N GLY A 280 6.91 -18.30 -36.75
CA GLY A 280 6.15 -17.53 -35.75
C GLY A 280 6.73 -17.62 -34.33
N VAL A 281 7.42 -18.71 -33.98
CA VAL A 281 8.09 -18.88 -32.68
C VAL A 281 9.51 -18.30 -32.73
N SER A 282 10.26 -18.56 -33.80
CA SER A 282 11.62 -18.04 -33.92
C SER A 282 11.68 -16.51 -33.96
N PHE A 283 10.69 -15.85 -34.58
CA PHE A 283 10.56 -14.38 -34.55
C PHE A 283 10.34 -13.87 -33.12
N LYS A 284 9.46 -14.51 -32.34
CA LYS A 284 9.26 -14.15 -30.92
C LYS A 284 10.56 -14.27 -30.13
N LEU A 285 11.29 -15.38 -30.29
CA LEU A 285 12.57 -15.59 -29.61
C LEU A 285 13.59 -14.51 -30.00
N ALA A 286 13.67 -14.13 -31.29
CA ALA A 286 14.56 -13.06 -31.76
C ALA A 286 14.19 -11.68 -31.18
N ASP A 287 12.90 -11.34 -31.13
CA ASP A 287 12.40 -10.10 -30.55
C ASP A 287 12.67 -10.04 -29.03
N MET A 288 12.42 -11.15 -28.33
CA MET A 288 12.72 -11.29 -26.90
C MET A 288 14.21 -11.09 -26.61
N ALA A 289 15.09 -11.75 -27.38
CA ALA A 289 16.54 -11.62 -27.25
C ALA A 289 17.02 -10.18 -27.50
N THR A 290 16.44 -9.51 -28.49
CA THR A 290 16.76 -8.11 -28.82
C THR A 290 16.35 -7.17 -27.67
N LYS A 291 15.12 -7.30 -27.18
CA LYS A 291 14.62 -6.53 -26.02
C LYS A 291 15.49 -6.73 -24.78
N LEU A 292 15.94 -7.95 -24.49
CA LEU A 292 16.86 -8.25 -23.39
C LEU A 292 18.19 -7.52 -23.55
N ARG A 293 18.76 -7.50 -24.77
CA ARG A 293 20.02 -6.81 -25.04
C ARG A 293 19.90 -5.31 -24.81
N VAL A 294 18.81 -4.69 -25.29
CA VAL A 294 18.54 -3.25 -25.09
C VAL A 294 18.34 -2.93 -23.62
N ALA A 295 17.50 -3.70 -22.91
CA ALA A 295 17.24 -3.50 -21.48
C ALA A 295 18.54 -3.58 -20.66
N ARG A 296 19.37 -4.59 -20.90
CA ARG A 296 20.66 -4.76 -20.20
C ARG A 296 21.62 -3.60 -20.43
N PHE A 297 21.68 -3.09 -21.67
CA PHE A 297 22.50 -1.92 -21.98
C PHE A 297 22.06 -0.69 -21.18
N LEU A 298 20.75 -0.40 -21.13
CA LEU A 298 20.22 0.74 -20.38
C LEU A 298 20.48 0.60 -18.87
N VAL A 299 20.25 -0.60 -18.31
CA VAL A 299 20.46 -0.87 -16.87
C VAL A 299 21.92 -0.64 -16.49
N TYR A 300 22.86 -1.23 -17.23
CA TYR A 300 24.27 -1.14 -16.87
C TYR A 300 24.88 0.24 -17.18
N SER A 301 24.41 0.91 -18.23
CA SER A 301 24.82 2.29 -18.50
C SER A 301 24.38 3.25 -17.37
N ALA A 302 23.15 3.12 -16.85
CA ALA A 302 22.71 3.91 -15.70
C ALA A 302 23.51 3.57 -14.42
N ALA A 303 23.89 2.31 -14.23
CA ALA A 303 24.73 1.88 -13.11
C ALA A 303 26.16 2.46 -13.21
N GLU A 304 26.75 2.50 -14.41
CA GLU A 304 28.05 3.12 -14.68
C GLU A 304 28.02 4.62 -14.40
N LEU A 305 26.99 5.35 -14.87
CA LEU A 305 26.84 6.79 -14.57
C LEU A 305 26.76 7.06 -13.07
N LYS A 306 26.05 6.20 -12.32
CA LYS A 306 25.97 6.29 -10.86
C LYS A 306 27.33 6.04 -10.20
N GLN A 307 28.09 5.06 -10.68
CA GLN A 307 29.43 4.75 -10.19
C GLN A 307 30.39 5.93 -10.39
N GLU A 308 30.32 6.59 -11.55
CA GLU A 308 31.14 7.74 -11.91
C GLU A 308 30.61 9.08 -11.37
N HIS A 309 29.62 9.03 -10.46
CA HIS A 309 28.99 10.20 -9.84
C HIS A 309 28.44 11.24 -10.84
N GLN A 310 28.06 10.81 -12.03
CA GLN A 310 27.40 11.64 -13.03
C GLN A 310 25.91 11.79 -12.71
N ASP A 311 25.20 12.70 -13.39
CA ASP A 311 23.74 12.67 -13.35
C ASP A 311 23.24 11.40 -14.06
N TYR A 312 22.30 10.71 -13.41
CA TYR A 312 21.74 9.45 -13.88
C TYR A 312 20.21 9.39 -13.66
N GLY A 313 19.58 10.51 -13.27
CA GLY A 313 18.15 10.54 -12.97
C GLY A 313 17.28 10.19 -14.19
N MET A 314 17.65 10.70 -15.36
CA MET A 314 16.97 10.40 -16.62
C MET A 314 17.23 8.96 -17.08
N GLU A 315 18.49 8.52 -17.04
CA GLU A 315 18.95 7.23 -17.53
C GLU A 315 18.41 6.08 -16.68
N SER A 316 18.35 6.26 -15.36
CA SER A 316 17.70 5.31 -14.46
C SER A 316 16.19 5.18 -14.72
N ALA A 317 15.49 6.29 -15.01
CA ALA A 317 14.08 6.29 -15.37
C ALA A 317 13.84 5.60 -16.71
N MET A 318 14.68 5.86 -17.72
CA MET A 318 14.65 5.17 -19.02
C MET A 318 14.88 3.67 -18.86
N ALA A 319 15.90 3.27 -18.10
CA ALA A 319 16.22 1.88 -17.84
C ALA A 319 15.05 1.15 -17.16
N LYS A 320 14.49 1.72 -16.09
CA LYS A 320 13.37 1.12 -15.35
C LYS A 320 12.13 0.99 -16.21
N MET A 321 11.75 2.06 -16.93
CA MET A 321 10.59 2.05 -17.81
C MET A 321 10.73 1.00 -18.91
N TYR A 322 11.84 1.02 -19.65
CA TYR A 322 12.04 0.11 -20.78
C TYR A 322 12.18 -1.34 -20.33
N ALA A 323 13.00 -1.62 -19.31
CA ALA A 323 13.21 -2.98 -18.83
C ALA A 323 11.91 -3.60 -18.29
N SER A 324 11.07 -2.83 -17.61
CA SER A 324 9.78 -3.32 -17.11
C SER A 324 8.74 -3.55 -18.21
N ASP A 325 8.62 -2.64 -19.19
CA ASP A 325 7.74 -2.84 -20.36
C ASP A 325 8.22 -4.05 -21.19
N ALA A 326 9.54 -4.21 -21.37
CA ALA A 326 10.15 -5.36 -22.02
C ALA A 326 9.88 -6.66 -21.25
N ALA A 327 10.02 -6.66 -19.93
CA ALA A 327 9.77 -7.85 -19.11
C ALA A 327 8.33 -8.34 -19.22
N VAL A 328 7.34 -7.45 -19.20
CA VAL A 328 5.93 -7.83 -19.41
C VAL A 328 5.73 -8.43 -20.80
N SER A 329 6.29 -7.83 -21.84
CA SER A 329 6.19 -8.37 -23.20
C SER A 329 6.86 -9.74 -23.34
N ILE A 330 8.09 -9.88 -22.83
CA ILE A 330 8.88 -11.11 -22.93
C ILE A 330 8.20 -12.25 -22.16
N THR A 331 7.75 -11.99 -20.93
CA THR A 331 7.08 -13.02 -20.13
C THR A 331 5.75 -13.44 -20.72
N ASN A 332 5.01 -12.52 -21.36
CA ASN A 332 3.79 -12.84 -22.11
C ASN A 332 4.09 -13.77 -23.30
N ASP A 333 5.11 -13.46 -24.10
CA ASP A 333 5.50 -14.30 -25.23
C ASP A 333 6.07 -15.66 -24.77
N ALA A 334 6.82 -15.69 -23.67
CA ALA A 334 7.30 -16.94 -23.06
C ALA A 334 6.14 -17.86 -22.66
N LEU A 335 5.12 -17.31 -22.00
CA LEU A 335 3.91 -18.05 -21.66
C LEU A 335 3.21 -18.58 -22.93
N GLN A 336 3.09 -17.74 -23.96
CA GLN A 336 2.47 -18.12 -25.23
C GLN A 336 3.24 -19.24 -25.96
N ILE A 337 4.58 -19.25 -25.90
CA ILE A 337 5.43 -20.31 -26.48
C ILE A 337 5.22 -21.65 -25.76
N PHE A 338 4.98 -21.63 -24.44
CA PHE A 338 4.61 -22.83 -23.69
C PHE A 338 3.19 -23.33 -24.02
N GLY A 339 2.33 -22.47 -24.54
CA GLY A 339 0.93 -22.78 -24.84
C GLY A 339 0.16 -23.16 -23.57
N GLY A 340 -0.71 -24.17 -23.64
CA GLY A 340 -1.53 -24.61 -22.51
C GLY A 340 -0.72 -24.96 -21.25
N THR A 341 0.47 -25.54 -21.40
CA THR A 341 1.36 -25.86 -20.28
C THR A 341 1.80 -24.61 -19.52
N GLY A 342 2.04 -23.51 -20.23
CA GLY A 342 2.50 -22.25 -19.66
C GLY A 342 1.48 -21.58 -18.75
N TYR A 343 0.21 -21.99 -18.82
CA TYR A 343 -0.86 -21.48 -17.97
C TYR A 343 -1.02 -22.26 -16.66
N LEU A 344 -0.33 -23.40 -16.51
CA LEU A 344 -0.41 -24.24 -15.33
C LEU A 344 0.53 -23.74 -14.22
N LYS A 345 0.01 -23.64 -13.00
CA LYS A 345 0.82 -23.41 -11.79
C LYS A 345 1.90 -24.49 -11.68
N GLY A 346 3.12 -24.08 -11.31
CA GLY A 346 4.29 -24.97 -11.22
C GLY A 346 5.25 -24.84 -12.40
N MET A 347 4.85 -24.18 -13.49
CA MET A 347 5.76 -23.75 -14.53
C MET A 347 6.34 -22.38 -14.18
N ASP A 348 7.66 -22.20 -14.33
CA ASP A 348 8.31 -20.92 -13.97
C ASP A 348 7.76 -19.73 -14.79
N VAL A 349 7.34 -19.95 -16.04
CA VAL A 349 6.88 -18.87 -16.95
C VAL A 349 5.63 -18.13 -16.47
N GLU A 350 4.67 -18.80 -15.81
CA GLU A 350 3.50 -18.11 -15.25
C GLU A 350 3.88 -17.27 -14.02
N ARG A 351 4.83 -17.75 -13.21
CA ARG A 351 5.38 -16.96 -12.09
C ARG A 351 6.08 -15.72 -12.63
N PHE A 352 6.97 -15.87 -13.62
CA PHE A 352 7.65 -14.73 -14.23
C PHE A 352 6.67 -13.69 -14.81
N TYR A 353 5.58 -14.13 -15.45
CA TYR A 353 4.54 -13.22 -15.95
C TYR A 353 3.88 -12.40 -14.82
N ARG A 354 3.50 -13.05 -13.71
CA ARG A 354 2.93 -12.36 -12.55
C ARG A 354 3.94 -11.41 -11.90
N ASP A 355 5.18 -11.85 -11.77
CA ASP A 355 6.28 -11.10 -11.14
C ASP A 355 6.65 -9.86 -11.98
N ALA A 356 6.72 -9.98 -13.30
CA ALA A 356 7.08 -8.88 -14.19
C ALA A 356 6.12 -7.68 -14.04
N LYS A 357 4.83 -7.93 -13.77
CA LYS A 357 3.82 -6.87 -13.77
C LYS A 357 4.06 -5.80 -12.72
N ILE A 358 4.58 -6.15 -11.54
CA ILE A 358 4.82 -5.17 -10.47
C ILE A 358 5.93 -4.18 -10.84
N THR A 359 6.85 -4.58 -11.72
CA THR A 359 7.97 -3.74 -12.14
C THR A 359 7.56 -2.52 -12.95
N THR A 360 6.35 -2.52 -13.54
CA THR A 360 5.79 -1.33 -14.21
C THR A 360 5.11 -0.35 -13.23
N ILE A 361 5.00 -0.72 -11.94
CA ILE A 361 4.16 -0.02 -10.96
C ILE A 361 4.99 0.62 -9.85
N TYR A 362 5.79 -0.18 -9.12
CA TYR A 362 6.51 0.34 -7.96
C TYR A 362 7.78 1.12 -8.33
N GLU A 363 8.33 1.83 -7.33
CA GLU A 363 9.45 2.78 -7.50
C GLU A 363 9.19 3.84 -8.58
N GLY A 364 7.91 4.24 -8.67
CA GLY A 364 7.35 5.12 -9.69
C GLY A 364 6.79 4.33 -10.86
N THR A 365 5.51 4.50 -11.17
CA THR A 365 4.88 3.83 -12.31
C THR A 365 5.56 4.24 -13.61
N ASN A 366 5.37 3.47 -14.70
CA ASN A 366 5.98 3.81 -15.98
C ASN A 366 5.49 5.18 -16.52
N GLU A 367 4.31 5.66 -16.10
CA GLU A 367 3.86 7.03 -16.37
C GLU A 367 4.71 8.06 -15.62
N ILE A 368 5.04 7.80 -14.35
CA ILE A 368 5.94 8.67 -13.57
C ILE A 368 7.36 8.65 -14.15
N GLN A 369 7.85 7.51 -14.62
CA GLN A 369 9.14 7.48 -15.32
C GLN A 369 9.12 8.36 -16.58
N ARG A 370 8.03 8.33 -17.36
CA ARG A 370 7.85 9.23 -18.51
C ARG A 370 7.82 10.70 -18.11
N VAL A 371 7.20 11.05 -16.97
CA VAL A 371 7.23 12.42 -16.43
C VAL A 371 8.66 12.83 -16.06
N VAL A 372 9.43 11.96 -15.40
CA VAL A 372 10.84 12.22 -15.08
C VAL A 372 11.65 12.44 -16.36
N ILE A 373 11.58 11.51 -17.32
CA ILE A 373 12.27 11.63 -18.61
C ILE A 373 11.89 12.92 -19.33
N ALA A 374 10.59 13.21 -19.44
CA ALA A 374 10.10 14.44 -20.04
C ALA A 374 10.70 15.67 -19.36
N SER A 375 10.74 15.72 -18.03
CA SER A 375 11.29 16.85 -17.27
C SER A 375 12.79 17.11 -17.48
N HIS A 376 13.55 16.12 -17.94
CA HIS A 376 14.97 16.27 -18.29
C HIS A 376 15.18 16.73 -19.74
N ILE A 377 14.28 16.38 -20.67
CA ILE A 377 14.44 16.67 -22.11
C ILE A 377 13.63 17.89 -22.57
N THR A 378 12.55 18.23 -21.86
CA THR A 378 11.81 19.47 -22.10
C THR A 378 12.39 20.53 -21.19
N ASP A 379 12.76 21.69 -21.74
CA ASP A 379 13.05 22.86 -20.93
C ASP A 379 11.91 23.11 -19.93
N LYS A 380 12.22 23.73 -18.78
CA LYS A 380 11.19 24.20 -17.83
C LYS A 380 10.34 25.29 -18.48
N MET A 381 9.44 24.89 -19.37
CA MET A 381 8.37 25.74 -19.86
C MET A 381 7.57 26.15 -18.63
N SER A 382 7.44 27.45 -18.41
CA SER A 382 6.69 27.99 -17.30
C SER A 382 5.23 27.57 -17.43
N VAL A 383 4.85 26.51 -16.71
CA VAL A 383 3.45 26.19 -16.54
C VAL A 383 2.88 27.25 -15.60
N ALA A 384 1.95 28.06 -16.11
CA ALA A 384 1.13 28.92 -15.27
C ALA A 384 0.53 28.04 -14.16
N LYS A 385 0.89 28.31 -12.90
CA LYS A 385 0.32 27.63 -11.74
C LYS A 385 -1.20 27.74 -11.82
N HIS A 386 -1.85 26.70 -12.31
CA HIS A 386 -3.26 26.51 -12.03
C HIS A 386 -3.27 26.22 -10.53
N GLY A 387 -3.77 27.19 -9.76
CA GLY A 387 -4.05 27.01 -8.35
C GLY A 387 -5.09 25.90 -8.24
N GLY A 388 -4.62 24.66 -8.18
CA GLY A 388 -5.46 23.53 -7.84
C GLY A 388 -6.08 23.88 -6.49
N ALA A 389 -7.41 23.97 -6.46
CA ALA A 389 -8.13 24.12 -5.21
C ALA A 389 -7.59 23.03 -4.25
N PRO A 390 -7.32 23.38 -2.97
CA PRO A 390 -6.86 22.39 -2.01
C PRO A 390 -7.85 21.22 -2.04
N LYS A 391 -7.37 20.03 -2.43
CA LYS A 391 -8.17 18.82 -2.33
C LYS A 391 -8.41 18.61 -0.83
N GLN A 392 -9.62 18.90 -0.38
CA GLN A 392 -10.02 18.53 0.96
C GLN A 392 -9.96 17.00 1.05
N ASN A 393 -9.14 16.48 1.97
CA ASN A 393 -9.09 15.06 2.32
C ASN A 393 -10.42 14.65 2.95
N ALA A 394 -11.44 14.49 2.11
CA ALA A 394 -12.75 14.04 2.52
C ALA A 394 -12.66 12.56 2.91
N ALA A 395 -13.28 12.20 4.04
CA ALA A 395 -13.38 10.81 4.46
C ALA A 395 -14.00 9.97 3.33
N ILE A 396 -13.47 8.75 3.10
CA ILE A 396 -13.94 7.83 2.05
C ILE A 396 -15.44 7.56 2.19
N THR A 397 -15.92 7.59 3.43
CA THR A 397 -17.32 7.38 3.78
C THR A 397 -18.18 8.67 3.74
N GLY A 398 -17.68 9.80 3.23
CA GLY A 398 -18.33 11.12 3.27
C GLY A 398 -18.22 11.82 4.63
N ALA A 399 -18.86 12.99 4.80
CA ALA A 399 -18.80 13.79 6.03
C ALA A 399 -19.39 13.06 7.26
N ARG A 400 -18.61 12.91 8.33
CA ARG A 400 -18.96 12.15 9.54
C ARG A 400 -18.91 13.03 10.78
N LYS A 401 -19.67 12.68 11.82
CA LYS A 401 -19.71 13.42 13.10
C LYS A 401 -18.36 13.47 13.82
N LYS A 402 -17.52 12.43 13.66
CA LYS A 402 -16.17 12.31 14.23
C LYS A 402 -16.11 12.56 15.75
N GLN A 403 -17.17 12.21 16.47
CA GLN A 403 -17.19 12.32 17.93
C GLN A 403 -16.49 11.10 18.54
N ILE A 404 -15.26 11.30 19.01
CA ILE A 404 -14.46 10.23 19.61
C ILE A 404 -14.44 10.40 21.12
N PHE A 405 -14.98 9.43 21.85
CA PHE A 405 -15.01 9.40 23.31
C PHE A 405 -13.64 8.89 23.81
N LYS A 406 -12.77 9.83 24.20
CA LYS A 406 -11.39 9.54 24.65
C LYS A 406 -11.20 9.69 26.15
N ASP A 407 -12.01 10.51 26.79
CA ASP A 407 -11.90 10.86 28.20
C ASP A 407 -12.86 10.03 29.06
N GLY A 408 -12.56 9.89 30.34
CA GLY A 408 -13.36 9.10 31.29
C GLY A 408 -13.04 7.60 31.29
N THR A 409 -13.74 6.88 32.15
CA THR A 409 -13.70 5.42 32.27
C THR A 409 -14.35 4.74 31.06
N PRO A 410 -14.00 3.49 30.73
CA PRO A 410 -14.66 2.71 29.68
C PRO A 410 -16.20 2.69 29.79
N GLU A 411 -16.72 2.65 31.02
CA GLU A 411 -18.16 2.69 31.32
C GLU A 411 -18.80 4.02 30.92
N GLU A 412 -18.14 5.15 31.23
CA GLU A 412 -18.61 6.49 30.87
C GLU A 412 -18.59 6.69 29.35
N GLN A 413 -17.53 6.22 28.68
CA GLN A 413 -17.41 6.28 27.22
C GLN A 413 -18.52 5.47 26.53
N VAL A 414 -18.81 4.27 27.04
CA VAL A 414 -19.91 3.42 26.55
C VAL A 414 -21.27 4.07 26.80
N ALA A 415 -21.50 4.65 27.97
CA ALA A 415 -22.75 5.33 28.29
C ALA A 415 -23.01 6.50 27.33
N ALA A 416 -21.99 7.33 27.09
CA ALA A 416 -22.05 8.46 26.16
C ALA A 416 -22.34 8.01 24.70
N LEU A 417 -21.72 6.91 24.26
CA LEU A 417 -22.00 6.32 22.95
C LEU A 417 -23.45 5.84 22.83
N VAL A 418 -23.98 5.13 23.83
CA VAL A 418 -25.36 4.63 23.82
C VAL A 418 -26.36 5.78 23.83
N GLU A 419 -26.10 6.83 24.61
CA GLU A 419 -26.93 8.03 24.64
C GLU A 419 -26.94 8.72 23.26
N ALA A 420 -25.77 8.89 22.63
CA ALA A 420 -25.66 9.48 21.30
C ALA A 420 -26.41 8.68 20.23
N LEU A 421 -26.35 7.34 20.27
CA LEU A 421 -27.10 6.48 19.36
C LEU A 421 -28.62 6.55 19.59
N LYS A 422 -29.07 6.62 20.85
CA LYS A 422 -30.50 6.83 21.16
C LYS A 422 -30.98 8.20 20.68
N ASN A 423 -30.18 9.24 20.83
CA ASN A 423 -30.48 10.59 20.34
C ASN A 423 -30.55 10.64 18.81
N ASP A 424 -29.81 9.78 18.13
CA ASP A 424 -29.91 9.58 16.67
C ASP A 424 -31.13 8.77 16.24
N GLY A 425 -31.93 8.28 17.18
CA GLY A 425 -33.18 7.55 16.91
C GLY A 425 -33.04 6.04 16.79
N TYR A 426 -31.89 5.45 17.20
CA TYR A 426 -31.72 4.00 17.18
C TYR A 426 -32.52 3.32 18.30
N ASP A 427 -33.51 2.52 17.92
CA ASP A 427 -34.26 1.66 18.82
C ASP A 427 -33.59 0.29 18.95
N PHE A 428 -33.01 0.02 20.12
CA PHE A 428 -32.38 -1.26 20.44
C PHE A 428 -33.34 -2.27 21.07
N THR A 429 -34.65 -2.03 21.07
CA THR A 429 -35.66 -3.02 21.53
C THR A 429 -36.08 -4.01 20.43
N VAL A 430 -35.73 -3.71 19.18
CA VAL A 430 -35.95 -4.57 18.00
C VAL A 430 -34.66 -5.22 17.51
N GLY A 431 -34.76 -6.27 16.70
CA GLY A 431 -33.60 -6.90 16.09
C GLY A 431 -33.89 -7.80 14.90
N ILE A 432 -32.81 -8.15 14.21
CA ILE A 432 -32.76 -9.08 13.08
C ILE A 432 -31.94 -10.33 13.43
N PRO A 433 -32.12 -11.46 12.72
CA PRO A 433 -31.25 -12.64 12.87
C PRO A 433 -29.77 -12.32 12.63
N LEU A 434 -28.88 -13.00 13.36
CA LEU A 434 -27.43 -12.77 13.28
C LEU A 434 -26.85 -13.09 11.88
N ASP A 435 -27.50 -13.99 11.15
CA ASP A 435 -27.11 -14.49 9.83
C ASP A 435 -27.82 -13.77 8.67
N THR A 436 -28.63 -12.75 8.95
CA THR A 436 -29.27 -11.90 7.92
C THR A 436 -28.21 -11.46 6.89
N PRO A 437 -28.45 -11.61 5.57
CA PRO A 437 -27.51 -11.16 4.55
C PRO A 437 -27.11 -9.69 4.76
N ILE A 438 -25.81 -9.39 4.63
CA ILE A 438 -25.27 -8.05 4.90
C ILE A 438 -25.94 -6.96 4.04
N SER A 439 -26.37 -7.30 2.82
CA SER A 439 -27.08 -6.39 1.91
C SER A 439 -28.46 -5.98 2.44
N ASP A 440 -29.10 -6.85 3.22
CA ASP A 440 -30.48 -6.73 3.67
C ASP A 440 -30.55 -6.31 5.15
N ALA A 441 -29.43 -6.39 5.85
CA ALA A 441 -29.31 -6.04 7.25
C ALA A 441 -29.46 -4.52 7.45
N GLU A 442 -30.38 -4.14 8.34
CA GLU A 442 -30.49 -2.75 8.81
C GLU A 442 -29.25 -2.35 9.62
N ARG A 443 -28.68 -3.30 10.38
CA ARG A 443 -27.57 -3.07 11.31
C ARG A 443 -26.58 -4.22 11.24
N VAL A 444 -25.29 -3.90 11.30
CA VAL A 444 -24.21 -4.90 11.31
C VAL A 444 -23.21 -4.57 12.42
N VAL A 445 -22.87 -5.58 13.22
CA VAL A 445 -21.69 -5.55 14.09
C VAL A 445 -20.61 -6.38 13.42
N SER A 446 -19.48 -5.74 13.11
CA SER A 446 -18.45 -6.30 12.25
C SER A 446 -17.14 -6.52 12.99
N ALA A 447 -16.63 -7.75 12.92
CA ALA A 447 -15.38 -8.15 13.55
C ALA A 447 -14.16 -7.83 12.68
N GLY A 448 -13.18 -7.13 13.26
CA GLY A 448 -11.85 -6.92 12.70
C GLY A 448 -10.80 -7.83 13.33
N LYS A 449 -9.59 -7.84 12.76
CA LYS A 449 -8.44 -8.56 13.34
C LYS A 449 -8.16 -8.19 14.80
N GLY A 450 -8.48 -6.95 15.21
CA GLY A 450 -8.31 -6.48 16.58
C GLY A 450 -9.09 -7.30 17.62
N ILE A 451 -10.05 -8.15 17.21
CA ILE A 451 -10.73 -9.09 18.11
C ILE A 451 -9.82 -10.20 18.64
N GLY A 452 -8.71 -10.49 17.97
CA GLY A 452 -7.75 -11.52 18.37
C GLY A 452 -8.21 -12.95 18.02
N GLU A 453 -8.25 -13.83 19.03
CA GLU A 453 -8.57 -15.26 18.85
C GLU A 453 -10.05 -15.52 18.51
N LYS A 454 -10.33 -16.65 17.84
CA LYS A 454 -11.69 -17.04 17.42
C LYS A 454 -12.68 -17.07 18.57
N ALA A 455 -12.26 -17.44 19.78
CA ALA A 455 -13.12 -17.48 20.96
C ALA A 455 -13.77 -16.11 21.28
N ASN A 456 -13.12 -15.00 20.92
CA ASN A 456 -13.64 -13.66 21.15
C ASN A 456 -14.76 -13.26 20.17
N MET A 457 -15.05 -14.06 19.13
CA MET A 457 -16.23 -13.85 18.28
C MET A 457 -17.54 -13.89 19.07
N LYS A 458 -17.57 -14.59 20.22
CA LYS A 458 -18.72 -14.58 21.13
C LYS A 458 -19.06 -13.17 21.62
N LEU A 459 -18.08 -12.28 21.76
CA LEU A 459 -18.29 -10.88 22.12
C LEU A 459 -19.00 -10.11 21.01
N ILE A 460 -18.67 -10.42 19.74
CA ILE A 460 -19.30 -9.84 18.56
C ILE A 460 -20.73 -10.34 18.43
N GLU A 461 -20.95 -11.65 18.58
CA GLU A 461 -22.27 -12.26 18.52
C GLU A 461 -23.19 -11.73 19.63
N GLU A 462 -22.67 -11.57 20.85
CA GLU A 462 -23.45 -11.02 21.96
C GLU A 462 -23.78 -9.54 21.73
N LEU A 463 -22.80 -8.73 21.29
CA LEU A 463 -23.08 -7.34 20.95
C LEU A 463 -24.07 -7.22 19.79
N ALA A 464 -23.95 -8.06 18.75
CA ALA A 464 -24.88 -8.10 17.63
C ALA A 464 -26.30 -8.44 18.09
N ARG A 465 -26.45 -9.43 18.99
CA ARG A 465 -27.73 -9.77 19.59
C ARG A 465 -28.34 -8.61 20.37
N GLN A 466 -27.54 -7.91 21.19
CA GLN A 466 -28.02 -6.78 21.99
C GLN A 466 -28.30 -5.53 21.16
N ALA A 467 -27.55 -5.32 20.07
CA ALA A 467 -27.77 -4.22 19.13
C ALA A 467 -28.91 -4.49 18.12
N GLY A 468 -29.42 -5.73 18.07
CA GLY A 468 -30.40 -6.16 17.09
C GLY A 468 -29.85 -6.16 15.67
N ALA A 469 -28.63 -6.66 15.49
CA ALA A 469 -27.83 -6.55 14.28
C ALA A 469 -27.38 -7.92 13.75
N ALA A 470 -27.04 -7.97 12.46
CA ALA A 470 -26.36 -9.10 11.85
C ALA A 470 -24.86 -9.09 12.20
N VAL A 471 -24.20 -10.26 12.12
CA VAL A 471 -22.76 -10.39 12.27
C VAL A 471 -22.09 -10.21 10.90
N GLY A 472 -21.16 -9.27 10.84
CA GLY A 472 -20.27 -9.07 9.70
C GLY A 472 -18.81 -9.25 10.11
N SER A 473 -17.92 -9.12 9.13
CA SER A 473 -16.49 -9.08 9.42
C SER A 473 -15.68 -8.31 8.38
N SER A 474 -14.42 -8.04 8.74
CA SER A 474 -13.39 -7.66 7.78
C SER A 474 -12.93 -8.85 6.93
N ARG A 475 -12.28 -8.59 5.79
CA ARG A 475 -11.72 -9.62 4.89
C ARG A 475 -10.84 -10.63 5.64
N PRO A 476 -9.88 -10.21 6.48
CA PRO A 476 -9.00 -11.18 7.10
C PRO A 476 -9.69 -12.10 8.10
N VAL A 477 -10.78 -11.65 8.74
CA VAL A 477 -11.53 -12.48 9.69
C VAL A 477 -12.32 -13.58 8.99
N ALA A 478 -12.86 -13.30 7.79
CA ALA A 478 -13.61 -14.29 7.02
C ALA A 478 -12.73 -15.17 6.11
N GLU A 479 -11.76 -14.57 5.42
CA GLU A 479 -10.98 -15.26 4.39
C GLU A 479 -9.72 -15.93 4.94
N THR A 480 -8.93 -15.18 5.71
CA THR A 480 -7.64 -15.67 6.22
C THR A 480 -7.80 -16.48 7.51
N LEU A 481 -8.55 -15.94 8.47
CA LEU A 481 -8.74 -16.55 9.79
C LEU A 481 -9.91 -17.55 9.81
N GLN A 482 -10.85 -17.42 8.86
CA GLN A 482 -12.02 -18.29 8.73
C GLN A 482 -12.82 -18.42 10.05
N TYR A 483 -12.97 -17.30 10.75
CA TYR A 483 -13.76 -17.23 11.97
C TYR A 483 -15.26 -17.26 11.67
N VAL A 484 -15.64 -16.65 10.54
CA VAL A 484 -16.99 -16.61 9.99
C VAL A 484 -16.96 -16.99 8.51
N PRO A 485 -18.08 -17.41 7.90
CA PRO A 485 -18.13 -17.68 6.47
C PRO A 485 -17.82 -16.45 5.61
N ILE A 486 -17.34 -16.66 4.36
CA ILE A 486 -16.88 -15.58 3.47
C ILE A 486 -17.98 -14.58 3.10
N ASP A 487 -19.25 -14.99 3.14
CA ASP A 487 -20.41 -14.14 2.87
C ASP A 487 -20.64 -13.07 3.95
N ARG A 488 -19.99 -13.18 5.11
CA ARG A 488 -20.02 -12.17 6.19
C ARG A 488 -19.01 -11.04 5.98
N TYR A 489 -18.07 -11.18 5.03
CA TYR A 489 -17.08 -10.15 4.74
C TYR A 489 -17.75 -8.90 4.17
N VAL A 490 -17.59 -7.78 4.88
CA VAL A 490 -18.01 -6.45 4.43
C VAL A 490 -16.83 -5.72 3.79
N GLY A 491 -16.96 -5.32 2.53
CA GLY A 491 -15.89 -4.62 1.80
C GLY A 491 -16.14 -4.56 0.30
N MET A 492 -15.27 -3.85 -0.44
CA MET A 492 -15.42 -3.67 -1.89
C MET A 492 -15.48 -4.99 -2.67
N SER A 493 -14.66 -5.97 -2.29
CA SER A 493 -14.63 -7.31 -2.88
C SER A 493 -15.52 -8.32 -2.15
N GLY A 494 -16.24 -7.88 -1.11
CA GLY A 494 -17.20 -8.67 -0.35
C GLY A 494 -18.60 -8.09 -0.48
N GLN A 495 -19.39 -8.17 0.58
CA GLN A 495 -20.71 -7.55 0.65
C GLN A 495 -20.60 -6.05 0.93
N LYS A 496 -21.41 -5.24 0.26
CA LYS A 496 -21.56 -3.81 0.57
C LYS A 496 -22.67 -3.65 1.60
N PHE A 497 -22.38 -2.91 2.67
CA PHE A 497 -23.37 -2.57 3.68
C PHE A 497 -24.00 -1.21 3.37
N ASN A 498 -25.31 -1.20 3.19
CA ASN A 498 -26.10 0.01 2.91
C ASN A 498 -27.11 0.32 4.02
N GLY A 499 -27.09 -0.42 5.15
CA GLY A 499 -28.02 -0.23 6.26
C GLY A 499 -27.74 1.04 7.08
N ASN A 500 -28.43 1.16 8.21
CA ASN A 500 -28.39 2.34 9.06
C ASN A 500 -27.17 2.33 9.99
N LEU A 501 -26.96 1.27 10.78
CA LEU A 501 -25.93 1.23 11.81
C LEU A 501 -24.84 0.22 11.50
N TYR A 502 -23.60 0.69 11.37
CA TYR A 502 -22.42 -0.17 11.24
C TYR A 502 -21.51 -0.01 12.46
N ILE A 503 -21.34 -1.06 13.26
CA ILE A 503 -20.43 -1.07 14.42
C ILE A 503 -19.16 -1.85 14.05
N ALA A 504 -18.05 -1.15 13.89
CA ALA A 504 -16.76 -1.69 13.51
C ALA A 504 -15.91 -1.99 14.76
N CYS A 505 -15.72 -3.26 15.10
CA CYS A 505 -15.01 -3.70 16.30
C CYS A 505 -13.61 -4.24 15.93
N GLY A 506 -12.54 -3.53 16.29
CA GLY A 506 -11.16 -3.94 16.01
C GLY A 506 -10.78 -3.90 14.53
N ILE A 507 -11.50 -3.11 13.72
CA ILE A 507 -11.23 -2.92 12.29
C ILE A 507 -10.37 -1.66 12.13
N SER A 508 -9.23 -1.76 11.43
CA SER A 508 -8.34 -0.62 11.21
C SER A 508 -8.93 0.41 10.25
N GLY A 509 -9.68 -0.03 9.22
CA GLY A 509 -10.25 0.84 8.19
C GLY A 509 -9.47 0.84 6.87
N ALA A 510 -9.03 -0.33 6.40
CA ALA A 510 -8.46 -0.46 5.05
C ALA A 510 -9.42 0.10 3.98
N VAL A 511 -8.87 0.72 2.93
CA VAL A 511 -9.65 1.46 1.91
C VAL A 511 -10.76 0.60 1.29
N GLN A 512 -10.48 -0.68 1.02
CA GLN A 512 -11.45 -1.61 0.45
C GLN A 512 -12.63 -1.83 1.40
N HIS A 513 -12.38 -1.90 2.71
CA HIS A 513 -13.43 -2.03 3.73
C HIS A 513 -14.27 -0.75 3.81
N LEU A 514 -13.62 0.42 3.90
CA LEU A 514 -14.29 1.72 3.98
C LEU A 514 -15.21 1.97 2.77
N LYS A 515 -14.77 1.60 1.56
CA LYS A 515 -15.60 1.69 0.36
C LYS A 515 -16.80 0.74 0.39
N GLY A 516 -16.72 -0.38 1.12
CA GLY A 516 -17.83 -1.31 1.32
C GLY A 516 -18.91 -0.81 2.28
N ILE A 517 -18.57 0.12 3.17
CA ILE A 517 -19.50 0.73 4.16
C ILE A 517 -19.81 2.19 3.87
N LYS A 518 -19.44 2.70 2.68
CA LYS A 518 -19.59 4.11 2.31
C LYS A 518 -21.03 4.63 2.52
N ASN A 519 -22.01 3.77 2.26
CA ASN A 519 -23.44 4.10 2.32
C ASN A 519 -24.08 3.83 3.69
N ALA A 520 -23.30 3.40 4.70
CA ALA A 520 -23.79 3.31 6.08
C ALA A 520 -24.24 4.70 6.57
N THR A 521 -25.40 4.76 7.22
CA THR A 521 -25.92 6.03 7.76
C THR A 521 -25.05 6.49 8.93
N THR A 522 -24.84 5.62 9.91
CA THR A 522 -24.00 5.83 11.09
C THR A 522 -22.93 4.76 11.17
N ILE A 523 -21.68 5.17 11.37
CA ILE A 523 -20.55 4.27 11.61
C ILE A 523 -20.03 4.50 13.03
N VAL A 524 -19.97 3.42 13.82
CA VAL A 524 -19.34 3.38 15.14
C VAL A 524 -18.02 2.64 15.03
N ALA A 525 -16.93 3.18 15.56
CA ALA A 525 -15.61 2.54 15.53
C ALA A 525 -15.09 2.28 16.95
N ILE A 526 -14.68 1.03 17.23
CA ILE A 526 -14.04 0.65 18.48
C ILE A 526 -12.69 0.04 18.14
N ASN A 527 -11.60 0.70 18.50
CA ASN A 527 -10.25 0.23 18.18
C ASN A 527 -9.25 0.71 19.24
N ILE A 528 -8.29 -0.14 19.60
CA ILE A 528 -7.21 0.22 20.54
C ILE A 528 -6.22 1.22 19.92
N ASN A 529 -6.06 1.22 18.60
CA ASN A 529 -5.17 2.13 17.90
C ASN A 529 -5.92 3.45 17.58
N ALA A 530 -5.66 4.50 18.35
CA ALA A 530 -6.22 5.84 18.14
C ALA A 530 -5.97 6.42 16.73
N GLY A 531 -4.90 5.98 16.06
CA GLY A 531 -4.54 6.37 14.70
C GLY A 531 -5.20 5.53 13.60
N ALA A 532 -6.06 4.57 13.94
CA ALA A 532 -6.72 3.71 12.96
C ALA A 532 -7.55 4.54 11.94
N PRO A 533 -7.37 4.34 10.62
CA PRO A 533 -8.11 5.07 9.58
C PRO A 533 -9.63 5.08 9.73
N ILE A 534 -10.21 4.06 10.38
CA ILE A 534 -11.65 3.97 10.66
C ILE A 534 -12.15 5.18 11.46
N PHE A 535 -11.35 5.75 12.37
CA PHE A 535 -11.76 6.90 13.18
C PHE A 535 -11.95 8.18 12.37
N LYS A 536 -11.20 8.35 11.27
CA LYS A 536 -11.43 9.45 10.31
C LYS A 536 -12.73 9.26 9.51
N ASN A 537 -13.30 8.04 9.52
CA ASN A 537 -14.43 7.61 8.69
C ASN A 537 -15.65 7.16 9.54
N CYS A 538 -15.66 7.45 10.84
CA CYS A 538 -16.77 7.10 11.73
C CYS A 538 -17.50 8.33 12.26
N ASP A 539 -18.77 8.16 12.61
CA ASP A 539 -19.58 9.16 13.28
C ASP A 539 -19.25 9.18 14.77
N TYR A 540 -19.13 8.00 15.38
CA TYR A 540 -18.76 7.83 16.79
C TYR A 540 -17.59 6.88 16.92
N GLY A 541 -16.74 7.09 17.92
CA GLY A 541 -15.71 6.11 18.22
C GLY A 541 -15.24 6.06 19.67
N ILE A 542 -14.74 4.90 20.07
CA ILE A 542 -14.10 4.66 21.37
C ILE A 542 -12.69 4.12 21.11
N VAL A 543 -11.68 4.78 21.69
CA VAL A 543 -10.30 4.28 21.67
C VAL A 543 -10.11 3.37 22.89
N GLY A 544 -10.14 2.06 22.68
CA GLY A 544 -10.06 1.10 23.78
C GLY A 544 -9.95 -0.36 23.32
N ASP A 545 -9.58 -1.24 24.25
CA ASP A 545 -9.53 -2.68 24.00
C ASP A 545 -10.95 -3.22 23.79
N VAL A 546 -11.17 -3.87 22.65
CA VAL A 546 -12.46 -4.49 22.31
C VAL A 546 -12.91 -5.52 23.35
N LYS A 547 -11.99 -6.18 24.06
CA LYS A 547 -12.33 -7.14 25.12
C LYS A 547 -12.93 -6.46 26.36
N VAL A 548 -12.66 -5.18 26.55
CA VAL A 548 -13.22 -4.35 27.63
C VAL A 548 -14.49 -3.65 27.16
N ILE A 549 -14.45 -3.01 25.99
CA ILE A 549 -15.55 -2.16 25.51
C ILE A 549 -16.78 -2.98 25.08
N LEU A 550 -16.60 -4.11 24.37
CA LEU A 550 -17.72 -4.87 23.81
C LEU A 550 -18.66 -5.44 24.89
N PRO A 551 -18.18 -6.07 25.98
CA PRO A 551 -19.05 -6.53 27.06
C PRO A 551 -19.85 -5.39 27.72
N LEU A 552 -19.21 -4.24 27.97
CA LEU A 552 -19.86 -3.08 28.57
C LEU A 552 -20.95 -2.52 27.64
N LEU A 553 -20.65 -2.41 26.34
CA LEU A 553 -21.60 -1.94 25.35
C LEU A 553 -22.78 -2.90 25.19
N ALA A 554 -22.52 -4.22 25.13
CA ALA A 554 -23.59 -5.22 25.08
C ALA A 554 -24.51 -5.13 26.31
N LYS A 555 -23.93 -4.97 27.51
CA LYS A 555 -24.68 -4.77 28.75
C LYS A 555 -25.52 -3.49 28.72
N ALA A 556 -24.97 -2.39 28.22
CA ALA A 556 -25.68 -1.11 28.14
C ALA A 556 -26.83 -1.09 27.12
N LEU A 557 -26.76 -1.93 26.07
CA LEU A 557 -27.82 -2.12 25.07
C LEU A 557 -28.86 -3.18 25.48
N ASN A 558 -28.58 -3.95 26.53
CA ASN A 558 -29.51 -4.96 27.04
C ASN A 558 -30.58 -4.29 27.91
N ASN A 559 -31.84 -4.38 27.48
CA ASN A 559 -33.01 -3.87 28.20
C ASN A 559 -33.72 -4.95 29.04
N GLY A 560 -33.11 -6.14 29.18
CA GLY A 560 -33.65 -7.26 29.94
C GLY A 560 -34.83 -7.99 29.28
N GLN A 561 -35.19 -7.65 28.04
CA GLN A 561 -36.29 -8.26 27.30
C GLN A 561 -35.81 -8.85 25.96
N PRO A 562 -36.44 -9.93 25.45
CA PRO A 562 -36.18 -10.42 24.10
C PRO A 562 -36.44 -9.33 23.06
N LYS A 563 -35.55 -9.23 22.05
CA LYS A 563 -35.72 -8.28 20.96
C LYS A 563 -36.96 -8.63 20.14
N LYS A 564 -37.81 -7.64 19.85
CA LYS A 564 -38.94 -7.82 18.92
C LYS A 564 -38.43 -7.91 17.48
N PRO A 565 -39.13 -8.60 16.56
CA PRO A 565 -38.77 -8.57 15.15
C PRO A 565 -38.72 -7.13 14.64
N ALA A 566 -37.60 -6.75 14.00
CA ALA A 566 -37.47 -5.44 13.39
C ALA A 566 -38.48 -5.26 12.24
N PRO A 567 -39.08 -4.08 12.08
CA PRO A 567 -39.86 -3.76 10.88
C PRO A 567 -38.97 -3.79 9.64
N PRO A 568 -39.55 -3.81 8.42
CA PRO A 568 -38.77 -3.67 7.18
C PRO A 568 -37.85 -2.45 7.25
N MET A 569 -36.62 -2.60 6.77
CA MET A 569 -35.59 -1.54 6.83
C MET A 569 -36.10 -0.25 6.19
N VAL A 570 -36.20 0.81 6.98
CA VAL A 570 -36.37 2.18 6.50
C VAL A 570 -35.05 2.90 6.61
N LYS A 571 -34.53 3.40 5.49
CA LYS A 571 -33.24 4.10 5.46
C LYS A 571 -33.34 5.41 6.22
N MET A 572 -32.55 5.55 7.29
CA MET A 572 -32.44 6.78 8.06
C MET A 572 -31.70 7.85 7.25
N LYS A 573 -32.18 9.10 7.31
CA LYS A 573 -31.46 10.24 6.72
C LYS A 573 -30.17 10.47 7.48
N ARG A 574 -29.08 10.74 6.75
CA ARG A 574 -27.79 11.04 7.36
C ARG A 574 -27.85 12.41 8.03
N PRO A 575 -27.38 12.56 9.28
CA PRO A 575 -27.37 13.86 9.95
C PRO A 575 -26.54 14.88 9.16
N LEU A 576 -27.11 16.07 8.93
CA LEU A 576 -26.44 17.17 8.26
C LEU A 576 -25.46 17.85 9.22
N ILE A 577 -24.17 17.92 8.88
CA ILE A 577 -23.13 18.56 9.71
C ILE A 577 -22.75 19.88 9.04
N LEU A 578 -23.35 20.98 9.50
CA LEU A 578 -23.16 22.31 8.90
C LEU A 578 -21.90 23.04 9.41
N LYS A 579 -21.39 22.69 10.59
CA LYS A 579 -20.33 23.45 11.30
C LYS A 579 -18.94 23.39 10.67
N ASP A 580 -18.66 22.41 9.82
CA ASP A 580 -17.33 22.18 9.23
C ASP A 580 -17.26 22.57 7.74
N MET A 581 -18.28 23.26 7.21
CA MET A 581 -18.38 23.58 5.79
C MET A 581 -18.02 25.06 5.53
N PRO A 582 -17.32 25.40 4.43
CA PRO A 582 -16.98 26.78 4.10
C PRO A 582 -18.23 27.64 3.89
N GLU A 583 -18.24 28.87 4.43
CA GLU A 583 -19.33 29.84 4.25
C GLU A 583 -19.60 30.11 2.75
N GLY A 584 -20.88 30.22 2.37
CA GLY A 584 -21.29 30.58 1.00
C GLY A 584 -21.66 29.43 0.07
N ARG A 585 -21.72 28.19 0.57
CA ARG A 585 -22.15 26.99 -0.19
C ARG A 585 -23.60 26.59 0.13
N TYR A 586 -24.25 25.83 -0.77
CA TYR A 586 -25.59 25.29 -0.56
C TYR A 586 -25.56 23.77 -0.45
N VAL A 587 -26.17 23.24 0.60
CA VAL A 587 -26.07 21.82 0.93
C VAL A 587 -27.46 21.22 1.12
N CYS A 588 -27.69 20.08 0.48
CA CYS A 588 -28.93 19.32 0.58
C CYS A 588 -29.12 18.78 2.02
N LYS A 589 -30.20 19.18 2.69
CA LYS A 589 -30.61 18.64 4.00
C LYS A 589 -30.83 17.12 3.99
N GLY A 590 -31.21 16.56 2.84
CA GLY A 590 -31.53 15.14 2.71
C GLY A 590 -30.31 14.22 2.74
N CYS A 591 -29.25 14.57 2.00
CA CYS A 591 -28.09 13.69 1.81
C CYS A 591 -26.72 14.35 2.03
N GLY A 592 -26.69 15.66 2.29
CA GLY A 592 -25.44 16.41 2.43
C GLY A 592 -24.74 16.71 1.09
N TYR A 593 -25.39 16.50 -0.06
CA TYR A 593 -24.86 16.94 -1.36
C TYR A 593 -24.60 18.43 -1.34
N GLU A 594 -23.37 18.83 -1.63
CA GLU A 594 -22.99 20.21 -1.80
C GLU A 594 -23.07 20.57 -3.28
N TYR A 595 -23.88 21.58 -3.62
CA TYR A 595 -23.93 22.07 -4.99
C TYR A 595 -22.65 22.85 -5.30
N ASN A 596 -21.91 22.38 -6.30
CA ASN A 596 -20.71 23.06 -6.79
C ASN A 596 -21.02 23.83 -8.09
N PRO A 597 -21.06 25.17 -8.05
CA PRO A 597 -21.34 25.96 -9.25
C PRO A 597 -20.27 25.76 -10.33
N ASP A 598 -19.01 25.46 -10.01
CA ASP A 598 -17.94 25.27 -11.01
C ASP A 598 -18.15 24.01 -11.86
N LEU A 599 -18.96 23.06 -11.38
CA LEU A 599 -19.26 21.80 -12.08
C LEU A 599 -20.63 21.80 -12.73
N GLY A 600 -21.61 22.52 -12.16
CA GLY A 600 -23.00 22.45 -12.59
C GLY A 600 -23.63 21.08 -12.26
N ASP A 601 -24.61 20.67 -13.07
CA ASP A 601 -25.27 19.37 -13.01
C ASP A 601 -25.61 18.90 -14.44
N PRO A 602 -24.70 18.17 -15.10
CA PRO A 602 -24.85 17.81 -16.51
C PRO A 602 -26.00 16.83 -16.77
N ASP A 603 -26.41 16.04 -15.76
CA ASP A 603 -27.54 15.11 -15.89
C ASP A 603 -28.89 15.86 -15.87
N ALA A 604 -28.89 17.11 -15.38
CA ALA A 604 -30.05 18.00 -15.33
C ALA A 604 -29.89 19.24 -16.25
N ASP A 605 -29.00 19.19 -17.24
CA ASP A 605 -28.68 20.29 -18.17
C ASP A 605 -28.26 21.62 -17.51
N VAL A 606 -27.73 21.56 -16.28
CA VAL A 606 -27.19 22.73 -15.57
C VAL A 606 -25.73 22.91 -15.93
N LYS A 607 -25.41 24.02 -16.61
CA LYS A 607 -24.04 24.33 -17.04
C LYS A 607 -23.10 24.65 -15.87
N PRO A 608 -21.79 24.35 -16.01
CA PRO A 608 -20.75 24.93 -15.16
C PRO A 608 -20.85 26.46 -15.09
N GLY A 609 -20.67 27.00 -13.89
CA GLY A 609 -20.79 28.42 -13.54
C GLY A 609 -22.17 28.87 -13.02
N THR A 610 -23.21 28.04 -13.13
CA THR A 610 -24.56 28.37 -12.64
C THR A 610 -24.57 28.45 -11.11
N LYS A 611 -25.03 29.56 -10.52
CA LYS A 611 -25.13 29.67 -9.05
C LYS A 611 -26.35 28.90 -8.55
N PHE A 612 -26.31 28.47 -7.28
CA PHE A 612 -27.42 27.72 -6.69
C PHE A 612 -28.78 28.43 -6.78
N GLN A 613 -28.76 29.76 -6.64
CA GLN A 613 -29.96 30.60 -6.73
C GLN A 613 -30.61 30.52 -8.13
N ASP A 614 -29.77 30.37 -9.16
CA ASP A 614 -30.15 30.39 -10.58
C ASP A 614 -30.53 29.00 -11.12
N LEU A 615 -30.52 27.96 -10.28
CA LEU A 615 -30.99 26.63 -10.66
C LEU A 615 -32.49 26.62 -11.00
N PRO A 616 -32.97 25.77 -11.93
CA PRO A 616 -34.40 25.56 -12.15
C PRO A 616 -35.15 25.21 -10.86
N GLU A 617 -36.42 25.63 -10.72
CA GLU A 617 -37.21 25.35 -9.52
C GLU A 617 -37.51 23.85 -9.33
N ASP A 618 -37.62 23.12 -10.45
CA ASP A 618 -37.80 21.68 -10.52
C ASP A 618 -36.49 20.89 -10.43
N TRP A 619 -35.35 21.57 -10.30
CA TRP A 619 -34.08 20.90 -10.07
C TRP A 619 -34.09 20.16 -8.73
N VAL A 620 -33.63 18.91 -8.76
CA VAL A 620 -33.59 18.01 -7.61
C VAL A 620 -32.16 17.61 -7.31
N CYS A 621 -31.89 17.30 -6.05
CA CYS A 621 -30.58 16.83 -5.64
C CYS A 621 -30.17 15.57 -6.41
N PRO A 622 -29.04 15.55 -7.13
CA PRO A 622 -28.63 14.41 -7.96
C PRO A 622 -28.31 13.16 -7.13
N LEU A 623 -28.08 13.29 -5.82
CA LEU A 623 -27.81 12.15 -4.93
C LEU A 623 -29.04 11.54 -4.28
N CYS A 624 -30.10 12.30 -4.03
CA CYS A 624 -31.23 11.81 -3.23
C CYS A 624 -32.61 12.29 -3.70
N ASN A 625 -32.67 12.98 -4.84
CA ASN A 625 -33.88 13.49 -5.45
C ASN A 625 -34.71 14.46 -4.58
N SER A 626 -34.12 14.99 -3.50
CA SER A 626 -34.75 16.03 -2.68
C SER A 626 -34.90 17.31 -3.49
N ALA A 627 -36.02 18.01 -3.32
CA ALA A 627 -36.28 19.28 -3.99
C ALA A 627 -35.21 20.34 -3.67
N LYS A 628 -35.02 21.31 -4.57
CA LYS A 628 -34.15 22.49 -4.37
C LYS A 628 -34.42 23.20 -3.03
N THR A 629 -35.66 23.23 -2.57
CA THR A 629 -36.09 23.83 -1.28
C THR A 629 -35.49 23.13 -0.04
N GLU A 630 -35.03 21.89 -0.18
CA GLU A 630 -34.36 21.15 0.88
C GLU A 630 -32.87 21.50 1.01
N PHE A 631 -32.34 22.46 0.23
CA PHE A 631 -30.98 22.94 0.43
C PHE A 631 -30.94 24.11 1.41
N VAL A 632 -29.87 24.17 2.19
CA VAL A 632 -29.59 25.29 3.08
C VAL A 632 -28.25 25.94 2.76
N PRO A 633 -28.17 27.28 2.86
CA PRO A 633 -26.90 27.96 2.83
C PRO A 633 -26.09 27.60 4.08
N VAL A 634 -24.83 27.25 3.88
CA VAL A 634 -23.84 27.13 4.95
C VAL A 634 -23.48 28.55 5.38
N LYS A 635 -23.86 28.87 6.62
CA LYS A 635 -23.66 30.17 7.25
C LYS A 635 -22.35 30.25 8.00
#